data_AF-A0A699YHM2-F1
#
_entry.id   AF-A0A699YHM2-F1
#
_cell.length_a   1.000
_cell.length_b   1.000
_cell.length_c   1.000
_cell.angle_alpha   90.00
_cell.angle_beta   90.00
_cell.angle_gamma   90.00
#
_symmetry.space_group_name_H-M   'P 1'
#
loop_
_entity.id
_entity.type
_entity.pdbx_description
1 polymer ?
#
loop_
_entity_poly.entity_id
_entity_poly.type
_entity_poly.pdbx_seq_one_letter_code
_entity_poly.pdbx_strand_id
1 'polypeptide(L)'
;MELNPVSRNYLAVTHSRVDTQGFLIKVLMTCISTFVTNLRWMSVLQCALALVLLWSYLYWEPFQHGVMNQIRVGSYAAVLWCASLLIFLKHLPGVDAQDGNAVVNWEKSLTQAMWLGLGPAFVLGALASWVRLYYLQVVVPRRFRRAGPDDKLTQVYRFTDPRQVEIVARCVRKWVDEDTLQPEATKTAEVVIKAGVAMLPNNCFMTILNSSFLIEVVGSYHSGYTQLQAAKKQDPSALERFAILW
;
A
#
# COMPACT_ATOMS: atom_id res chain seq x y z
N MET A 1 -10.39 -3.16 9.98
CA MET A 1 -10.38 -2.86 8.53
C MET A 1 -11.48 -1.86 8.32
N GLU A 2 -11.17 -0.68 7.78
CA GLU A 2 -12.22 0.29 7.45
C GLU A 2 -12.91 -0.19 6.18
N LEU A 3 -14.12 -0.73 6.33
CA LEU A 3 -14.94 -1.24 5.22
C LEU A 3 -15.68 -0.13 4.49
N ASN A 4 -15.86 1.03 5.12
CA ASN A 4 -16.52 2.16 4.51
C ASN A 4 -15.58 2.80 3.46
N PRO A 5 -15.90 2.70 2.15
CA PRO A 5 -15.05 3.27 1.09
C PRO A 5 -15.07 4.80 1.06
N VAL A 6 -15.96 5.42 1.85
CA VAL A 6 -16.27 6.84 1.89
C VAL A 6 -15.77 7.51 3.18
N SER A 7 -15.15 6.75 4.09
CA SER A 7 -14.63 7.24 5.37
C SER A 7 -13.75 8.49 5.20
N ARG A 8 -13.97 9.50 6.06
CA ARG A 8 -13.22 10.76 6.05
C ARG A 8 -11.97 10.71 6.93
N ASN A 9 -11.84 9.69 7.77
CA ASN A 9 -10.73 9.56 8.71
C ASN A 9 -9.38 9.48 8.00
N TYR A 10 -8.42 10.33 8.42
CA TYR A 10 -7.07 10.38 7.84
C TYR A 10 -6.30 9.06 7.97
N LEU A 11 -6.58 8.31 9.04
CA LEU A 11 -5.99 7.01 9.33
C LEU A 11 -6.87 5.83 8.91
N ALA A 12 -7.88 6.05 8.06
CA ALA A 12 -8.70 4.98 7.52
C ALA A 12 -7.83 4.01 6.69
N VAL A 13 -7.66 2.79 7.22
CA VAL A 13 -6.90 1.71 6.61
C VAL A 13 -7.86 0.70 5.98
N THR A 14 -7.83 0.59 4.65
CA THR A 14 -8.64 -0.38 3.90
C THR A 14 -8.07 -1.79 3.98
N HIS A 15 -6.78 -1.93 4.27
CA HIS A 15 -6.10 -3.22 4.33
C HIS A 15 -5.25 -3.37 5.59
N SER A 16 -5.88 -3.77 6.70
CA SER A 16 -5.18 -3.99 7.98
C SER A 16 -4.08 -5.05 7.88
N ARG A 17 -4.21 -6.02 6.95
CA ARG A 17 -3.21 -7.07 6.73
C ARG A 17 -1.83 -6.52 6.35
N VAL A 18 -1.77 -5.45 5.55
CA VAL A 18 -0.50 -4.81 5.14
C VAL A 18 0.17 -4.17 6.36
N ASP A 19 -0.61 -3.52 7.21
CA ASP A 19 -0.11 -2.92 8.44
C ASP A 19 0.39 -3.98 9.42
N THR A 20 -0.33 -5.10 9.59
CA THR A 20 0.11 -6.24 10.40
C THR A 20 1.40 -6.87 9.85
N GLN A 21 1.49 -7.07 8.54
CA GLN A 21 2.71 -7.58 7.90
C GLN A 21 3.88 -6.61 8.08
N GLY A 22 3.64 -5.31 7.90
CA GLY A 22 4.64 -4.27 8.14
C GLY A 22 5.10 -4.22 9.60
N PHE A 23 4.19 -4.40 10.56
CA PHE A 23 4.53 -4.52 11.97
C PHE A 23 5.41 -5.74 12.24
N LEU A 24 5.05 -6.91 11.69
CA LEU A 24 5.85 -8.12 11.84
C LEU A 24 7.26 -7.94 11.26
N ILE A 25 7.39 -7.30 10.09
CA ILE A 25 8.70 -7.00 9.50
C ILE A 25 9.53 -6.11 10.43
N LYS A 26 8.93 -5.07 11.03
CA LYS A 26 9.64 -4.21 12.00
C LYS A 26 10.06 -4.97 13.25
N VAL A 27 9.22 -5.86 13.76
CA VAL A 27 9.59 -6.74 14.89
C VAL A 27 10.78 -7.63 14.51
N LEU A 28 10.77 -8.21 13.31
CA LEU A 28 11.90 -8.99 12.80
C LEU A 28 13.17 -8.16 12.68
N MET A 29 13.08 -6.92 12.20
CA MET A 29 14.20 -5.98 12.16
C MET A 29 14.78 -5.76 13.57
N THR A 30 13.94 -5.53 14.58
CA THR A 30 14.38 -5.38 15.96
C THR A 30 15.02 -6.66 16.50
N CYS A 31 14.43 -7.83 16.24
CA CYS A 31 15.00 -9.11 16.63
C CYS A 31 16.39 -9.31 16.00
N ILE A 32 16.55 -9.00 14.72
CA ILE A 32 17.85 -9.10 14.03
C ILE A 32 18.88 -8.17 14.66
N SER A 33 18.49 -6.94 15.04
CA SER A 33 19.41 -6.02 15.71
C SER A 33 19.89 -6.51 17.08
N THR A 34 19.09 -7.34 17.77
CA THR A 34 19.42 -7.83 19.11
C THR A 34 20.13 -9.19 19.08
N PHE A 35 19.71 -10.10 18.20
CA PHE A 35 20.19 -11.49 18.21
C PHE A 35 21.37 -11.76 17.25
N VAL A 36 21.56 -10.93 16.22
CA VAL A 36 22.64 -11.16 15.24
C VAL A 36 23.92 -10.46 15.69
N THR A 37 24.84 -11.22 16.28
CA THR A 37 26.13 -10.70 16.78
C THR A 37 27.07 -10.25 15.66
N ASN A 38 26.94 -10.82 14.45
CA ASN A 38 27.79 -10.45 13.33
C ASN A 38 27.22 -9.24 12.57
N LEU A 39 27.86 -8.08 12.75
CA LEU A 39 27.43 -6.81 12.14
C LEU A 39 27.33 -6.86 10.61
N ARG A 40 28.15 -7.68 9.91
CA ARG A 40 28.07 -7.80 8.44
C ARG A 40 26.73 -8.40 8.02
N TRP A 41 26.38 -9.54 8.62
CA TRP A 41 25.10 -10.21 8.38
C TRP A 41 23.91 -9.36 8.84
N MET A 42 24.03 -8.69 9.99
CA MET A 42 23.01 -7.76 10.48
C MET A 42 22.71 -6.67 9.44
N SER A 43 23.74 -6.01 8.89
CA SER A 43 23.54 -4.91 7.92
C SER A 43 22.81 -5.36 6.65
N VAL A 44 23.15 -6.54 6.12
CA VAL A 44 22.52 -7.11 4.92
C VAL A 44 21.06 -7.48 5.20
N LEU A 45 20.79 -8.14 6.33
CA LEU A 45 19.44 -8.54 6.71
C LEU A 45 18.53 -7.33 6.97
N GLN A 46 19.05 -6.27 7.61
CA GLN A 46 18.31 -5.03 7.85
C GLN A 46 17.95 -4.33 6.53
N CYS A 47 18.89 -4.25 5.58
CA CYS A 47 18.63 -3.68 4.27
C CYS A 47 17.59 -4.48 3.49
N ALA A 48 17.69 -5.82 3.50
CA ALA A 48 16.72 -6.70 2.85
C ALA A 48 15.30 -6.51 3.41
N LEU A 49 15.16 -6.45 4.74
CA LEU A 49 13.86 -6.21 5.38
C LEU A 49 13.33 -4.81 5.14
N ALA A 50 14.19 -3.78 5.17
CA ALA A 50 13.81 -2.42 4.82
C ALA A 50 13.30 -2.31 3.37
N LEU A 51 13.92 -3.04 2.44
CA LEU A 51 13.50 -3.10 1.04
C LEU A 51 12.13 -3.77 0.90
N VAL A 52 11.91 -4.91 1.56
CA VAL A 52 10.62 -5.61 1.58
C VAL A 52 9.53 -4.74 2.21
N LEU A 53 9.85 -4.00 3.28
CA LEU A 53 8.93 -3.08 3.92
C LEU A 53 8.54 -1.93 2.97
N LEU A 54 9.51 -1.29 2.33
CA LEU A 54 9.26 -0.23 1.36
C LEU A 54 8.40 -0.74 0.20
N TRP A 55 8.78 -1.88 -0.39
CA TRP A 55 8.04 -2.51 -1.49
C TRP A 55 6.59 -2.82 -1.10
N SER A 56 6.38 -3.34 0.11
CA SER A 56 5.04 -3.69 0.60
C SER A 56 4.15 -2.44 0.73
N TYR A 57 4.68 -1.32 1.24
CA TYR A 57 3.88 -0.11 1.35
C TYR A 57 3.68 0.61 0.02
N LEU A 58 4.68 0.57 -0.88
CA LEU A 58 4.57 1.12 -2.23
C LEU A 58 3.57 0.34 -3.09
N TYR A 59 3.57 -0.99 -3.01
CA TYR A 59 2.70 -1.82 -3.86
C TYR A 59 1.25 -1.84 -3.37
N TRP A 60 1.02 -1.83 -2.06
CA TRP A 60 -0.32 -2.09 -1.50
C TRP A 60 -1.05 -0.84 -1.00
N GLU A 61 -0.36 0.27 -0.71
CA GLU A 61 -0.92 1.60 -0.39
C GLU A 61 -2.19 1.57 0.51
N PRO A 62 -2.03 1.14 1.77
CA PRO A 62 -3.16 0.73 2.63
C PRO A 62 -4.04 1.86 3.15
N PHE A 63 -3.62 3.13 3.05
CA PHE A 63 -4.41 4.27 3.51
C PHE A 63 -5.34 4.76 2.42
N GLN A 64 -6.59 5.10 2.80
CA GLN A 64 -7.52 5.72 1.86
C GLN A 64 -7.03 7.09 1.37
N HIS A 65 -6.36 7.85 2.25
CA HIS A 65 -5.81 9.16 1.92
C HIS A 65 -4.39 9.05 1.36
N GLY A 66 -4.18 9.61 0.17
CA GLY A 66 -2.90 9.53 -0.54
C GLY A 66 -1.72 10.15 0.21
N VAL A 67 -1.96 11.25 0.94
CA VAL A 67 -0.92 11.93 1.73
C VAL A 67 -0.31 11.00 2.78
N MET A 68 -1.13 10.20 3.46
CA MET A 68 -0.64 9.28 4.49
C MET A 68 0.21 8.15 3.89
N ASN A 69 -0.16 7.66 2.70
CA ASN A 69 0.66 6.70 1.96
C ASN A 69 2.02 7.30 1.59
N GLN A 70 2.03 8.54 1.07
CA GLN A 70 3.27 9.23 0.67
C GLN A 70 4.21 9.43 1.86
N ILE A 71 3.69 9.86 3.00
CA ILE A 71 4.48 10.04 4.23
C ILE A 71 5.06 8.70 4.70
N ARG A 72 4.25 7.63 4.72
CA ARG A 72 4.75 6.31 5.16
C ARG A 72 5.80 5.74 4.20
N VAL A 73 5.55 5.78 2.89
CA VAL A 73 6.49 5.28 1.88
C VAL A 73 7.78 6.12 1.89
N GLY A 74 7.68 7.45 2.00
CA GLY A 74 8.82 8.34 2.16
C GLY A 74 9.66 7.99 3.39
N SER A 75 9.02 7.77 4.54
CA SER A 75 9.71 7.34 5.76
C SER A 75 10.43 6.00 5.59
N TYR A 76 9.81 5.02 4.92
CA TYR A 76 10.47 3.73 4.68
C TYR A 76 11.60 3.81 3.66
N ALA A 77 11.51 4.72 2.68
CA ALA A 77 12.61 4.99 1.76
C ALA A 77 13.81 5.60 2.48
N ALA A 78 13.57 6.50 3.43
CA ALA A 78 14.61 7.03 4.32
C ALA A 78 15.23 5.92 5.21
N VAL A 79 14.43 4.99 5.74
CA VAL A 79 14.94 3.82 6.48
C VAL A 79 15.81 2.93 5.59
N LEU A 80 15.40 2.68 4.35
CA LEU A 80 16.20 1.92 3.38
C LEU A 80 17.53 2.61 3.07
N TRP A 81 17.54 3.94 2.96
CA TRP A 81 18.76 4.73 2.80
C TRP A 81 19.72 4.56 3.99
N CYS A 82 19.22 4.66 5.21
CA CYS A 82 20.06 4.41 6.40
C CYS A 82 20.56 2.96 6.45
N ALA A 83 19.73 1.99 6.09
CA ALA A 83 20.10 0.58 6.07
C ALA A 83 21.15 0.25 4.99
N SER A 84 21.12 0.93 3.84
CA SER A 84 22.14 0.78 2.81
C SER A 84 23.48 1.36 3.25
N LEU A 85 23.49 2.54 3.87
CA LEU A 85 24.70 3.14 4.43
C LEU A 85 25.33 2.28 5.54
N LEU A 86 24.51 1.56 6.33
CA LEU A 86 25.00 0.61 7.32
C LEU A 86 25.82 -0.54 6.69
N ILE A 87 25.44 -0.99 5.48
CA ILE A 87 26.23 -1.98 4.72
C ILE A 87 27.58 -1.39 4.34
N PHE A 88 27.60 -0.18 3.77
CA PHE A 88 28.84 0.50 3.36
C PHE A 88 29.75 0.82 4.54
N LEU A 89 29.18 1.18 5.69
CA LEU A 89 29.91 1.42 6.93
C LEU A 89 30.63 0.15 7.40
N LYS A 90 29.96 -1.00 7.35
CA LYS A 90 30.54 -2.23 7.91
C LYS A 90 31.47 -2.98 6.96
N HIS A 91 31.24 -2.89 5.65
CA HIS A 91 32.01 -3.62 4.65
C HIS A 91 33.26 -2.88 4.17
N LEU A 92 33.39 -1.57 4.45
CA LEU A 92 34.57 -0.75 4.15
C LEU A 92 35.13 -1.02 2.73
N PRO A 93 34.30 -0.93 1.67
CA PRO A 93 34.76 -1.29 0.34
C PRO A 93 35.88 -0.33 -0.11
N GLY A 94 37.06 -0.88 -0.38
CA GLY A 94 38.20 -0.11 -0.88
C GLY A 94 38.92 0.76 0.16
N VAL A 95 38.72 0.50 1.46
CA VAL A 95 39.44 1.16 2.56
C VAL A 95 40.34 0.15 3.27
N ASP A 96 41.62 0.48 3.42
CA ASP A 96 42.55 -0.33 4.20
C ASP A 96 42.18 -0.27 5.69
N ALA A 97 41.65 -1.38 6.20
CA ALA A 97 41.21 -1.48 7.60
C ALA A 97 42.36 -1.32 8.62
N GLN A 98 43.62 -1.36 8.17
CA GLN A 98 44.80 -1.13 9.00
C GLN A 98 45.19 0.35 9.12
N ASP A 99 44.71 1.21 8.21
CA ASP A 99 44.93 2.66 8.30
C ASP A 99 43.77 3.33 9.05
N GLY A 100 43.99 3.61 10.34
CA GLY A 100 42.99 4.21 11.21
C GLY A 100 42.48 5.57 10.72
N ASN A 101 43.33 6.35 10.02
CA ASN A 101 42.92 7.67 9.51
C ASN A 101 41.97 7.55 8.32
N ALA A 102 42.18 6.55 7.44
CA ALA A 102 41.31 6.29 6.31
C ALA A 102 39.91 5.83 6.77
N VAL A 103 39.85 4.99 7.81
CA VAL A 103 38.58 4.54 8.41
C VAL A 103 37.79 5.71 9.00
N VAL A 104 38.44 6.58 9.79
CA VAL A 104 37.76 7.73 10.42
C VAL A 104 37.21 8.71 9.37
N ASN A 105 37.97 8.97 8.31
CA ASN A 105 37.50 9.83 7.22
C ASN A 105 36.32 9.20 6.45
N TRP A 106 36.31 7.89 6.28
CA TRP A 106 35.20 7.14 5.67
C TRP A 106 33.92 7.24 6.52
N GLU A 107 34.03 7.03 7.83
CA GLU A 107 32.90 7.14 8.76
C GLU A 107 32.31 8.55 8.79
N LYS A 108 33.17 9.58 8.79
CA LYS A 108 32.74 10.98 8.71
C LYS A 108 32.00 11.28 7.41
N SER A 109 32.50 10.77 6.29
CA SER A 109 31.87 10.94 4.97
C SER A 109 30.50 10.26 4.90
N LEU A 110 30.39 9.03 5.42
CA LEU A 110 29.12 8.31 5.51
C LEU A 110 28.12 8.99 6.44
N THR A 111 28.58 9.57 7.55
CA THR A 111 27.72 10.32 8.47
C THR A 111 27.15 11.56 7.79
N GLN A 112 27.96 12.28 7.01
CA GLN A 112 27.49 13.40 6.19
C GLN A 112 26.50 12.96 5.11
N ALA A 113 26.79 11.84 4.42
CA ALA A 113 25.90 11.27 3.42
C ALA A 113 24.55 10.83 4.01
N MET A 114 24.54 10.34 5.25
CA MET A 114 23.31 10.00 5.96
C MET A 114 22.41 11.23 6.15
N TRP A 115 22.97 12.31 6.72
CA TRP A 115 22.22 13.55 6.97
C TRP A 115 21.73 14.22 5.69
N LEU A 116 22.60 14.31 4.67
CA LEU A 116 22.27 14.94 3.40
C LEU A 116 21.30 14.10 2.56
N GLY A 117 21.39 12.77 2.63
CA GLY A 117 20.59 11.86 1.82
C GLY A 117 19.20 11.55 2.41
N LEU A 118 18.96 11.81 3.70
CA LEU A 118 17.70 11.48 4.36
C LEU A 118 16.49 12.20 3.73
N GLY A 119 16.61 13.52 3.51
CA GLY A 119 15.58 14.34 2.89
C GLY A 119 15.28 13.91 1.44
N PRO A 120 16.28 13.84 0.55
CA PRO A 120 16.10 13.34 -0.81
C PRO A 120 15.51 11.93 -0.86
N ALA A 121 15.97 11.00 -0.02
CA ALA A 121 15.43 9.64 0.03
C ALA A 121 13.94 9.63 0.39
N PHE A 122 13.53 10.46 1.37
CA PHE A 122 12.13 10.64 1.73
C PHE A 122 11.30 11.18 0.56
N VAL A 123 11.79 12.23 -0.10
CA VAL A 123 11.08 12.85 -1.24
C VAL A 123 10.95 11.86 -2.41
N LEU A 124 12.00 11.10 -2.72
CA LEU A 124 11.95 10.09 -3.78
C LEU A 124 10.94 8.98 -3.46
N GLY A 125 10.89 8.51 -2.21
CA GLY A 125 9.88 7.52 -1.78
C GLY A 125 8.45 8.08 -1.86
N ALA A 126 8.24 9.30 -1.39
CA ALA A 126 6.95 9.97 -1.45
C ALA A 126 6.50 10.21 -2.90
N LEU A 127 7.42 10.62 -3.78
CA LEU A 127 7.15 10.81 -5.21
C LEU A 127 6.81 9.49 -5.90
N ALA A 128 7.51 8.40 -5.59
CA ALA A 128 7.21 7.08 -6.14
C ALA A 128 5.78 6.63 -5.78
N SER A 129 5.35 6.83 -4.53
CA SER A 129 3.96 6.56 -4.12
C SER A 129 2.98 7.52 -4.80
N TRP A 130 3.31 8.80 -4.93
CA TRP A 130 2.44 9.76 -5.62
C TRP A 130 2.22 9.39 -7.09
N VAL A 131 3.27 9.04 -7.84
CA VAL A 131 3.17 8.62 -9.25
C VAL A 131 2.30 7.37 -9.37
N ARG A 132 2.49 6.41 -8.47
CA ARG A 132 1.72 5.17 -8.49
C ARG A 132 0.23 5.40 -8.18
N LEU A 133 -0.07 6.14 -7.12
CA LEU A 133 -1.44 6.53 -6.79
C LEU A 133 -2.08 7.34 -7.91
N TYR A 134 -1.34 8.27 -8.50
CA TYR A 134 -1.82 9.07 -9.63
C TYR A 134 -2.20 8.17 -10.82
N TYR A 135 -1.36 7.18 -11.15
CA TYR A 135 -1.70 6.20 -12.19
C TYR A 135 -2.99 5.45 -11.88
N LEU A 136 -3.14 4.90 -10.67
CA LEU A 136 -4.32 4.11 -10.31
C LEU A 136 -5.59 4.94 -10.07
N GLN A 137 -5.49 6.17 -9.56
CA GLN A 137 -6.66 6.99 -9.22
C GLN A 137 -7.08 7.93 -10.34
N VAL A 138 -6.17 8.27 -11.26
CA VAL A 138 -6.45 9.22 -12.34
C VAL A 138 -6.44 8.52 -13.69
N VAL A 139 -5.37 7.78 -14.01
CA VAL A 139 -5.23 7.20 -15.36
C VAL A 139 -6.19 6.03 -15.57
N VAL A 140 -6.28 5.10 -14.60
CA VAL A 140 -7.12 3.90 -14.73
C VAL A 140 -8.63 4.24 -14.77
N PRO A 141 -9.20 5.06 -13.86
CA PRO A 141 -10.61 5.44 -13.94
C PRO A 141 -10.95 6.22 -15.20
N ARG A 142 -10.02 7.04 -15.72
CA ARG A 142 -10.20 7.72 -17.01
C ARG A 142 -10.33 6.74 -18.17
N ARG A 143 -9.64 5.60 -18.13
CA ARG A 143 -9.81 4.53 -19.14
C ARG A 143 -11.19 3.89 -19.04
N PHE A 144 -11.65 3.58 -17.82
CA PHE A 144 -13.00 3.06 -17.61
C PHE A 144 -14.10 4.05 -18.01
N ARG A 145 -13.90 5.35 -17.81
CA ARG A 145 -14.85 6.39 -18.26
C ARG A 145 -14.93 6.52 -19.78
N ARG A 146 -13.85 6.17 -20.50
CA ARG A 146 -13.78 6.23 -21.97
C ARG A 146 -14.17 4.93 -22.65
N ALA A 147 -14.25 3.83 -21.91
CA ALA A 147 -14.66 2.55 -22.44
C ALA A 147 -16.13 2.60 -22.89
N GLY A 148 -16.41 2.07 -24.07
CA GLY A 148 -17.77 1.93 -24.57
C GLY A 148 -18.54 0.83 -23.82
N PRO A 149 -19.88 0.82 -23.92
CA PRO A 149 -20.71 -0.23 -23.29
C PRO A 149 -20.43 -1.65 -23.84
N ASP A 150 -19.89 -1.77 -25.05
CA ASP A 150 -19.54 -3.05 -25.69
C ASP A 150 -18.10 -3.51 -25.41
N ASP A 151 -17.27 -2.66 -24.79
CA ASP A 151 -15.88 -3.00 -24.49
C ASP A 151 -15.82 -3.99 -23.33
N LYS A 152 -15.09 -5.10 -23.53
CA LYS A 152 -14.83 -6.06 -22.45
C LYS A 152 -14.04 -5.37 -21.36
N LEU A 153 -14.63 -5.24 -20.17
CA LEU A 153 -14.00 -4.63 -18.99
C LEU A 153 -12.64 -5.25 -18.63
N THR A 154 -12.42 -6.51 -18.98
CA THR A 154 -11.15 -7.24 -18.81
C THR A 154 -10.02 -6.74 -19.71
N GLN A 155 -10.35 -6.08 -20.83
CA GLN A 155 -9.38 -5.53 -21.78
C GLN A 155 -8.99 -4.08 -21.44
N VAL A 156 -9.83 -3.34 -20.71
CA VAL A 156 -9.58 -1.94 -20.32
C VAL A 156 -8.43 -1.83 -19.32
N TYR A 157 -8.47 -2.65 -18.26
CA TYR A 157 -7.39 -2.78 -17.30
C TYR A 157 -7.49 -4.14 -16.60
N ARG A 158 -6.41 -4.92 -16.66
CA ARG A 158 -6.37 -6.25 -16.05
C ARG A 158 -5.97 -6.14 -14.58
N PHE A 159 -6.93 -6.34 -13.69
CA PHE A 159 -6.65 -6.43 -12.25
C PHE A 159 -6.00 -7.77 -11.93
N THR A 160 -4.81 -7.74 -11.32
CA THR A 160 -4.13 -8.94 -10.81
C THR A 160 -4.49 -9.22 -9.35
N ASP A 161 -4.89 -8.18 -8.62
CA ASP A 161 -5.07 -8.24 -7.17
C ASP A 161 -6.35 -7.49 -6.76
N PRO A 162 -7.19 -8.04 -5.87
CA PRO A 162 -8.36 -7.34 -5.34
C PRO A 162 -8.05 -5.97 -4.74
N ARG A 163 -6.85 -5.79 -4.15
CA ARG A 163 -6.45 -4.54 -3.52
C ARG A 163 -6.25 -3.40 -4.53
N GLN A 164 -5.86 -3.73 -5.77
CA GLN A 164 -5.81 -2.73 -6.85
C GLN A 164 -7.21 -2.24 -7.21
N VAL A 165 -8.22 -3.11 -7.22
CA VAL A 165 -9.61 -2.72 -7.50
C VAL A 165 -10.09 -1.74 -6.44
N GLU A 166 -9.79 -1.99 -5.16
CA GLU A 166 -10.12 -1.08 -4.06
C GLU A 166 -9.48 0.29 -4.27
N ILE A 167 -8.17 0.37 -4.54
CA ILE A 167 -7.46 1.63 -4.75
C ILE A 167 -8.07 2.44 -5.90
N VAL A 168 -8.45 1.79 -7.00
CA VAL A 168 -9.09 2.43 -8.16
C VAL A 168 -10.52 2.88 -7.81
N ALA A 169 -11.27 2.07 -7.06
CA ALA A 169 -12.63 2.37 -6.61
C ALA A 169 -12.70 3.58 -5.66
N ARG A 170 -11.59 3.97 -5.00
CA ARG A 170 -11.50 5.21 -4.20
C ARG A 170 -11.82 6.48 -4.99
N CYS A 171 -11.91 6.43 -6.33
CA CYS A 171 -12.40 7.54 -7.15
C CYS A 171 -13.81 8.02 -6.76
N VAL A 172 -14.61 7.17 -6.09
CA VAL A 172 -15.93 7.51 -5.55
C VAL A 172 -15.90 8.63 -4.51
N ARG A 173 -14.77 8.89 -3.84
CA ARG A 173 -14.61 9.85 -2.74
C ARG A 173 -14.63 11.32 -3.17
N LYS A 174 -15.26 11.65 -4.30
CA LYS A 174 -15.50 13.02 -4.76
C LYS A 174 -16.88 13.47 -4.26
N TRP A 175 -16.87 14.40 -3.33
CA TRP A 175 -18.06 14.97 -2.72
C TRP A 175 -18.52 16.20 -3.49
N VAL A 176 -19.83 16.30 -3.71
CA VAL A 176 -20.47 17.52 -4.24
C VAL A 176 -20.86 18.40 -3.06
N ASP A 177 -21.58 17.82 -2.09
CA ASP A 177 -21.92 18.43 -0.80
C ASP A 177 -21.46 17.55 0.37
N GLU A 178 -21.73 17.96 1.61
CA GLU A 178 -21.35 17.19 2.81
C GLU A 178 -21.93 15.77 2.84
N ASP A 179 -23.08 15.54 2.22
CA ASP A 179 -23.76 14.23 2.22
C ASP A 179 -23.90 13.60 0.83
N THR A 180 -23.56 14.32 -0.24
CA THR A 180 -23.80 13.88 -1.63
C THR A 180 -22.51 13.56 -2.36
N LEU A 181 -22.41 12.32 -2.84
CA LEU A 181 -21.31 11.86 -3.68
C LEU A 181 -21.55 12.23 -5.14
N GLN A 182 -20.46 12.51 -5.87
CA GLN A 182 -20.55 12.85 -7.28
C GLN A 182 -21.07 11.65 -8.10
N PRO A 183 -22.22 11.77 -8.79
CA PRO A 183 -22.87 10.62 -9.42
C PRO A 183 -22.04 10.01 -10.56
N GLU A 184 -21.25 10.82 -11.26
CA GLU A 184 -20.31 10.31 -12.28
C GLU A 184 -19.21 9.44 -11.68
N ALA A 185 -18.69 9.82 -10.51
CA ALA A 185 -17.63 9.10 -9.82
C ALA A 185 -18.16 7.77 -9.28
N THR A 186 -19.37 7.77 -8.73
CA THR A 186 -20.08 6.56 -8.28
C THR A 186 -20.30 5.56 -9.41
N LYS A 187 -20.79 6.00 -10.57
CA LYS A 187 -20.96 5.12 -11.74
C LYS A 187 -19.64 4.52 -12.21
N THR A 188 -18.57 5.32 -12.23
CA THR A 188 -17.25 4.84 -12.62
C THR A 188 -16.72 3.79 -11.63
N ALA A 189 -16.89 4.02 -10.33
CA ALA A 189 -16.50 3.07 -9.29
C ALA A 189 -17.30 1.77 -9.37
N GLU A 190 -18.61 1.84 -9.64
CA GLU A 190 -19.45 0.65 -9.82
C GLU A 190 -18.97 -0.21 -11.00
N VAL A 191 -18.64 0.41 -12.14
CA VAL A 191 -18.08 -0.30 -13.30
C VAL A 191 -16.75 -0.97 -12.96
N VAL A 192 -15.87 -0.28 -12.23
CA VAL A 192 -14.58 -0.83 -11.77
C VAL A 192 -14.78 -2.02 -10.84
N ILE A 193 -15.70 -1.95 -9.88
CA ILE A 193 -15.96 -3.04 -8.94
C ILE A 193 -16.58 -4.23 -9.66
N LYS A 194 -17.54 -4.02 -10.57
CA LYS A 194 -18.10 -5.09 -11.41
C LYS A 194 -17.02 -5.77 -12.26
N ALA A 195 -16.12 -4.98 -12.84
CA ALA A 195 -14.96 -5.50 -13.57
C ALA A 195 -14.06 -6.36 -12.65
N GLY A 196 -13.81 -5.90 -11.42
CA GLY A 196 -13.05 -6.63 -10.41
C GLY A 196 -13.69 -7.96 -10.00
N VAL A 197 -15.00 -7.98 -9.73
CA VAL A 197 -15.75 -9.21 -9.40
C VAL A 197 -15.74 -10.20 -10.56
N ALA A 198 -15.88 -9.72 -11.80
CA ALA A 198 -15.80 -10.57 -12.98
C ALA A 198 -14.40 -11.17 -13.19
N MET A 199 -13.33 -10.43 -12.86
CA MET A 199 -11.95 -10.91 -12.98
C MET A 199 -11.49 -11.79 -11.81
N LEU A 200 -12.06 -11.59 -10.61
CA LEU A 200 -11.64 -12.22 -9.36
C LEU A 200 -12.86 -12.81 -8.61
N PRO A 201 -13.63 -13.74 -9.20
CA PRO A 201 -14.92 -14.19 -8.66
C PRO A 201 -14.82 -15.05 -7.39
N ASN A 202 -13.69 -15.73 -7.19
CA ASN A 202 -13.47 -16.62 -6.05
C ASN A 202 -12.83 -15.91 -4.83
N ASN A 203 -12.69 -14.59 -4.88
CA ASN A 203 -12.00 -13.85 -3.84
C ASN A 203 -12.99 -13.25 -2.83
N CYS A 204 -12.96 -13.74 -1.58
CA CYS A 204 -13.85 -13.26 -0.51
C CYS A 204 -13.75 -11.75 -0.29
N PHE A 205 -12.54 -11.18 -0.35
CA PHE A 205 -12.33 -9.73 -0.22
C PHE A 205 -13.09 -8.92 -1.28
N MET A 206 -13.14 -9.39 -2.54
CA MET A 206 -13.89 -8.69 -3.59
C MET A 206 -15.39 -8.68 -3.33
N THR A 207 -15.92 -9.80 -2.86
CA THR A 207 -17.34 -9.92 -2.50
C THR A 207 -17.69 -8.99 -1.34
N ILE A 208 -16.82 -8.91 -0.33
CA ILE A 208 -16.98 -7.96 0.79
C ILE A 208 -16.91 -6.52 0.28
N LEU A 209 -15.91 -6.16 -0.52
CA LEU A 209 -15.77 -4.81 -1.08
C LEU A 209 -17.01 -4.39 -1.89
N ASN A 210 -17.53 -5.28 -2.73
CA ASN A 210 -18.72 -5.01 -3.51
C ASN A 210 -19.96 -4.85 -2.61
N SER A 211 -20.09 -5.67 -1.57
CA SER A 211 -21.19 -5.53 -0.60
C SER A 211 -21.14 -4.20 0.15
N SER A 212 -19.97 -3.78 0.64
CA SER A 212 -19.79 -2.49 1.32
C SER A 212 -20.08 -1.32 0.38
N PHE A 213 -19.68 -1.42 -0.89
CA PHE A 213 -20.03 -0.41 -1.89
C PHE A 213 -21.55 -0.32 -2.14
N LEU A 214 -22.24 -1.45 -2.25
CA LEU A 214 -23.69 -1.48 -2.46
C LEU A 214 -24.47 -0.89 -1.27
N ILE A 215 -24.00 -1.13 -0.04
CA ILE A 215 -24.64 -0.63 1.18
C ILE A 215 -24.38 0.88 1.33
N GLU A 216 -23.11 1.29 1.32
CA GLU A 216 -22.71 2.66 1.68
C GLU A 216 -22.86 3.67 0.54
N VAL A 217 -22.70 3.24 -0.71
CA VAL A 217 -22.67 4.16 -1.87
C VAL A 217 -23.96 4.09 -2.66
N VAL A 218 -24.46 2.88 -2.93
CA VAL A 218 -25.68 2.68 -3.74
C VAL A 218 -26.95 2.72 -2.88
N GLY A 219 -26.85 2.49 -1.57
CA GLY A 219 -28.00 2.41 -0.66
C GLY A 219 -28.83 1.13 -0.83
N SER A 220 -28.31 0.12 -1.53
CA SER A 220 -28.99 -1.15 -1.79
C SER A 220 -28.66 -2.19 -0.72
N TYR A 221 -29.26 -2.03 0.46
CA TYR A 221 -29.00 -2.91 1.61
C TYR A 221 -29.27 -4.40 1.31
N HIS A 222 -30.40 -4.72 0.68
CA HIS A 222 -30.76 -6.11 0.39
C HIS A 222 -29.72 -6.81 -0.50
N SER A 223 -29.29 -6.14 -1.57
CA SER A 223 -28.28 -6.65 -2.50
C SER A 223 -26.88 -6.73 -1.86
N GLY A 224 -26.56 -5.83 -0.94
CA GLY A 224 -25.33 -5.91 -0.15
C GLY A 224 -25.32 -7.11 0.79
N TYR A 225 -26.42 -7.33 1.53
CA TYR A 225 -26.53 -8.47 2.45
C TYR A 225 -26.48 -9.82 1.74
N THR A 226 -27.10 -9.97 0.57
CA THR A 226 -27.03 -11.24 -0.19
C THR A 226 -25.59 -11.56 -0.59
N GLN A 227 -24.79 -10.56 -0.94
CA GLN A 227 -23.37 -10.74 -1.24
C GLN A 227 -22.54 -11.06 0.00
N LEU A 228 -22.83 -10.46 1.16
CA LEU A 228 -22.18 -10.85 2.43
C LEU A 228 -22.44 -12.31 2.79
N GLN A 229 -23.66 -12.79 2.58
CA GLN A 229 -23.99 -14.21 2.80
C GLN A 229 -23.28 -15.12 1.80
N ALA A 230 -23.05 -14.67 0.57
CA ALA A 230 -22.21 -15.38 -0.39
C ALA A 230 -20.73 -15.40 0.05
N ALA A 231 -20.21 -14.29 0.59
CA ALA A 231 -18.84 -14.18 1.09
C ALA A 231 -18.57 -15.15 2.25
N LYS A 232 -19.54 -15.39 3.14
CA LYS A 232 -19.43 -16.39 4.23
C LYS A 232 -19.16 -17.81 3.71
N LYS A 233 -19.60 -18.13 2.49
CA LYS A 233 -19.42 -19.46 1.87
C LYS A 233 -18.07 -19.61 1.16
N GLN A 234 -17.36 -18.52 0.89
CA GLN A 234 -16.10 -18.48 0.13
C GLN A 234 -14.85 -18.50 1.03
N ASP A 235 -14.82 -19.42 2.00
CA ASP A 235 -13.73 -19.63 2.99
C ASP A 235 -13.00 -18.34 3.45
N PRO A 236 -13.68 -17.48 4.23
CA PRO A 236 -13.10 -16.21 4.67
C PRO A 236 -11.90 -16.42 5.60
N SER A 237 -10.85 -15.64 5.40
CA SER A 237 -9.73 -15.52 6.34
C SER A 237 -10.17 -14.93 7.69
N ALA A 238 -9.36 -15.08 8.74
CA ALA A 238 -9.73 -14.59 10.09
C ALA A 238 -10.11 -13.10 10.13
N LEU A 239 -9.45 -12.27 9.31
CA LEU A 239 -9.76 -10.84 9.20
C LEU A 239 -11.07 -10.59 8.45
N GLU A 240 -11.36 -11.37 7.41
CA GLU A 240 -12.61 -11.29 6.65
C GLU A 240 -13.80 -11.81 7.46
N ARG A 241 -13.60 -12.85 8.29
CA ARG A 241 -14.60 -13.31 9.25
C ARG A 241 -14.99 -12.22 10.25
N PHE A 242 -13.99 -11.48 10.75
CA PHE A 242 -14.25 -10.33 11.62
C PHE A 242 -15.03 -9.23 10.89
N ALA A 243 -14.65 -8.93 9.63
CA ALA A 243 -15.31 -7.93 8.79
C ALA A 243 -16.76 -8.29 8.41
N ILE A 244 -17.13 -9.57 8.40
CA ILE A 244 -18.49 -10.03 8.06
C ILE A 244 -19.41 -10.09 9.29
N LEU A 245 -18.85 -10.23 10.50
CA LEU A 245 -19.60 -10.36 11.75
C LEU A 245 -20.00 -9.02 12.38
N TRP A 246 -19.35 -7.94 11.95
CA TRP A 246 -19.62 -6.54 12.32
C TRP A 246 -20.30 -5.81 11.17
#